data_AF-A0A2D9E9G4-F1
#
_entry.id   AF-A0A2D9E9G4-F1
#
_cell.length_a   1.000
_cell.length_b   1.000
_cell.length_c   1.000
_cell.angle_alpha   90.00
_cell.angle_beta   90.00
_cell.angle_gamma   90.00
#
_symmetry.space_group_name_H-M   'P 1'
#
loop_
_entity.id
_entity.type
_entity.pdbx_description
1 polymer ?
#
loop_
_entity_poly.entity_id
_entity_poly.type
_entity_poly.pdbx_seq_one_letter_code
_entity_poly.pdbx_strand_id
1 'polypeptide(L)' 'MISKLCVKDESSKLEAVVVGIADDWGPNPLPEEAVDPKSREHLINGTYPIESDVKAELECLANKLQENGGSTSLCNTTYF' A
#
# COMPACT_ATOMS: atom_id res chain seq x y z
N MET A 1 1.84 -30.22 -1.04
CA MET A 1 0.40 -29.89 -1.04
C MET A 1 0.27 -28.41 -1.34
N ILE A 2 -0.51 -28.04 -2.37
CA ILE A 2 -0.74 -26.62 -2.69
C ILE A 2 -1.90 -26.15 -1.80
N SER A 3 -1.61 -25.24 -0.89
CA SER A 3 -2.63 -24.57 -0.06
C SER A 3 -3.48 -23.69 -0.96
N LYS A 4 -4.76 -24.06 -1.13
CA LYS A 4 -5.74 -23.32 -1.91
C LYS A 4 -6.03 -21.99 -1.19
N LEU A 5 -6.04 -20.87 -1.91
CA LEU A 5 -6.48 -19.57 -1.37
C LEU A 5 -7.90 -19.70 -0.80
N CYS A 6 -8.08 -19.34 0.46
CA CYS A 6 -9.33 -19.49 1.18
C CYS A 6 -9.62 -18.20 1.97
N VAL A 7 -10.48 -17.35 1.41
CA VAL A 7 -10.93 -16.12 2.05
C VAL A 7 -12.43 -16.23 2.27
N LYS A 8 -12.87 -16.19 3.52
CA LYS A 8 -14.28 -16.33 3.90
C LYS A 8 -14.90 -15.01 4.34
N ASP A 9 -14.09 -14.11 4.87
CA ASP A 9 -14.47 -12.83 5.42
C ASP A 9 -13.22 -11.92 5.53
N GLU A 10 -13.42 -10.66 5.91
CA GLU A 10 -12.38 -9.62 5.98
C GLU A 10 -11.81 -9.40 7.41
N SER A 11 -12.26 -10.17 8.40
CA SER A 11 -11.98 -9.92 9.83
C SER A 11 -11.33 -11.10 10.57
N SER A 12 -11.39 -12.30 9.98
CA SER A 12 -10.74 -13.52 10.45
C SER A 12 -9.23 -13.37 10.44
N LYS A 13 -8.55 -14.27 11.15
CA LYS A 13 -7.08 -14.26 11.24
C LYS A 13 -6.44 -14.26 9.85
N LEU A 14 -5.59 -13.28 9.61
CA LEU A 14 -4.84 -13.15 8.37
C LEU A 14 -3.72 -14.19 8.32
N GLU A 15 -3.75 -15.08 7.32
CA GLU A 15 -2.72 -16.11 7.13
C GLU A 15 -1.68 -15.69 6.07
N ALA A 16 -2.14 -15.05 5.00
CA ALA A 16 -1.29 -14.54 3.93
C ALA A 16 -1.85 -13.23 3.37
N VAL A 17 -0.96 -12.31 2.99
CA VAL A 17 -1.31 -11.00 2.45
C VAL A 17 -0.32 -10.57 1.37
N VAL A 18 -0.85 -9.92 0.35
CA VAL A 18 -0.06 -9.24 -0.67
C VAL A 18 -0.03 -7.76 -0.31
N VAL A 19 1.16 -7.20 -0.16
CA VAL A 19 1.39 -5.78 0.14
C VAL A 19 1.95 -5.13 -1.12
N GLY A 20 1.33 -4.03 -1.56
CA GLY A 20 1.83 -3.24 -2.69
C GLY A 20 3.15 -2.55 -2.34
N ILE A 21 3.98 -2.26 -3.34
CA ILE A 21 5.18 -1.42 -3.21
C ILE A 21 4.93 -0.04 -3.82
N ALA A 22 5.64 0.98 -3.33
CA ALA A 22 5.52 2.36 -3.83
C ALA A 22 6.37 2.65 -5.08
N ASP A 23 7.09 1.65 -5.61
CA ASP A 23 8.01 1.85 -6.72
C ASP A 23 7.25 2.24 -8.00
N ASP A 24 7.60 3.39 -8.58
CA ASP A 24 7.07 3.92 -9.85
C ASP A 24 5.54 4.11 -9.90
N TRP A 25 4.98 4.84 -8.94
CA TRP A 25 3.53 5.13 -8.85
C TRP A 25 3.01 6.22 -9.81
N GLY A 26 3.86 6.68 -10.75
CA GLY A 26 3.51 7.74 -11.71
C GLY A 26 3.63 9.17 -11.16
N PRO A 27 3.19 10.17 -11.96
CA PRO A 27 3.25 11.58 -11.56
C PRO A 27 2.18 11.92 -10.51
N ASN A 28 2.50 12.87 -9.63
CA ASN A 28 1.51 13.41 -8.71
C ASN A 28 0.35 14.05 -9.48
N PRO A 29 -0.92 13.82 -9.07
CA PRO A 29 -2.07 14.43 -9.73
C PRO A 29 -2.06 15.95 -9.52
N LEU A 30 -2.72 16.69 -10.41
CA LEU A 30 -2.94 18.11 -10.19
C LEU A 30 -3.87 18.34 -8.99
N PRO A 31 -3.77 19.46 -8.25
CA PRO A 31 -4.68 19.75 -7.14
C PRO A 31 -6.16 19.72 -7.53
N GLU A 32 -6.49 20.04 -8.79
CA GLU A 32 -7.84 20.01 -9.35
C GLU A 32 -8.34 18.60 -9.72
N GLU A 33 -7.43 17.65 -9.92
CA GLU A 33 -7.73 16.24 -10.21
C GLU A 33 -7.79 15.39 -8.93
N ALA A 34 -7.26 15.92 -7.82
CA ALA A 34 -7.29 15.25 -6.53
C ALA A 34 -8.72 15.11 -6.01
N VAL A 35 -9.27 13.90 -6.13
CA VAL A 35 -10.62 13.54 -5.64
C VAL A 35 -10.72 13.65 -4.12
N ASP A 36 -9.60 13.43 -3.41
CA ASP A 36 -9.54 13.53 -1.96
C ASP A 36 -9.18 14.97 -1.50
N PRO A 37 -10.02 15.61 -0.65
CA PRO A 37 -9.79 16.97 -0.18
C PRO A 37 -8.46 17.17 0.56
N LYS A 38 -7.97 16.15 1.29
CA LYS A 38 -6.69 16.23 2.01
C LYS A 38 -5.52 16.14 1.04
N SER A 39 -5.58 15.23 0.08
CA SER A 39 -4.58 15.08 -0.97
C SER A 39 -4.43 16.40 -1.72
N ARG A 40 -5.54 17.07 -2.04
CA ARG A 40 -5.53 18.42 -2.61
C ARG A 40 -4.83 19.44 -1.71
N GLU A 41 -5.11 19.45 -0.41
CA GLU A 41 -4.45 20.33 0.56
C GLU A 41 -2.93 20.08 0.62
N HIS A 42 -2.50 18.82 0.69
CA HIS A 42 -1.09 18.43 0.69
C HIS A 42 -0.38 18.80 -0.62
N LEU A 43 -1.06 18.65 -1.77
CA LEU A 43 -0.53 19.07 -3.08
C LEU A 43 -0.36 20.59 -3.16
N ILE A 44 -1.33 21.37 -2.67
CA ILE A 44 -1.25 22.84 -2.63
C ILE A 44 -0.14 23.30 -1.68
N ASN A 45 0.00 22.64 -0.54
CA ASN A 45 1.00 22.98 0.48
C ASN A 45 2.40 22.41 0.17
N GLY A 46 2.55 21.61 -0.90
CA GLY A 46 3.82 20.97 -1.26
C GLY A 46 4.29 19.90 -0.27
N THR A 47 3.37 19.35 0.53
CA THR A 47 3.62 18.31 1.55
C THR A 47 3.01 16.96 1.16
N TYR A 48 2.72 16.75 -0.11
CA TYR A 48 2.31 15.45 -0.62
C TYR A 48 3.47 14.46 -0.48
N PRO A 49 3.23 13.23 0.01
CA PRO A 49 4.29 12.26 0.27
C PRO A 49 5.13 12.00 -0.97
N ILE A 50 6.45 11.84 -0.79
CA ILE A 50 7.32 11.36 -1.85
C ILE A 50 7.43 9.84 -1.79
N GLU A 51 7.92 9.24 -2.89
CA GLU A 51 8.08 7.79 -3.02
C GLU A 51 8.85 7.17 -1.84
N SER A 52 9.92 7.83 -1.38
CA SER A 52 10.72 7.35 -0.26
C SER A 52 9.95 7.29 1.07
N ASP A 53 9.06 8.25 1.32
CA ASP A 53 8.23 8.27 2.53
C ASP A 53 7.29 7.06 2.53
N VAL A 54 6.61 6.84 1.40
CA VAL A 54 5.61 5.78 1.27
C VAL A 54 6.27 4.40 1.26
N LYS A 55 7.46 4.27 0.66
CA LYS A 55 8.24 3.03 0.69
C LYS A 55 8.61 2.64 2.12
N ALA A 56 9.09 3.57 2.94
CA ALA A 56 9.45 3.31 4.33
C ALA A 56 8.22 2.86 5.16
N GLU A 57 7.07 3.50 4.97
CA GLU A 57 5.82 3.14 5.65
C GLU A 57 5.31 1.74 5.22
N LEU A 58 5.37 1.41 3.92
CA LEU A 58 4.96 0.11 3.40
C LEU A 58 5.90 -1.03 3.85
N GLU A 59 7.21 -0.79 3.88
CA GLU A 59 8.18 -1.73 4.42
C GLU A 59 7.94 -1.98 5.93
N CYS A 60 7.67 -0.92 6.69
CA CYS A 60 7.31 -1.02 8.09
C CYS A 60 6.03 -1.85 8.30
N LEU A 61 4.99 -1.61 7.49
CA LEU A 61 3.75 -2.38 7.52
C LEU A 61 4.00 -3.86 7.19
N ALA A 62 4.75 -4.15 6.12
CA ALA A 62 5.07 -5.51 5.72
C ALA A 62 5.83 -6.27 6.81
N ASN A 63 6.81 -5.61 7.46
CA ASN A 63 7.53 -6.17 8.59
C ASN A 63 6.59 -6.46 9.76
N LYS A 64 5.68 -5.54 10.09
CA LYS A 64 4.75 -5.72 11.19
C LYS A 64 3.74 -6.85 10.94
N LEU A 65 3.30 -7.03 9.71
CA LEU A 65 2.43 -8.14 9.32
C LEU A 65 3.16 -9.48 9.43
N GLN A 66 4.44 -9.53 9.07
CA GLN A 66 5.28 -10.72 9.21
C GLN A 66 5.55 -11.09 10.67
N GLU A 67 5.84 -10.10 11.53
CA GLU A 67 6.01 -10.30 12.98
C GLU A 67 4.77 -10.89 13.66
N ASN A 68 3.57 -10.50 13.20
CA ASN A 68 2.29 -11.00 13.74
C ASN A 68 1.89 -12.39 13.18
N GLY A 69 2.77 -13.04 12.41
CA GLY A 69 2.59 -14.40 11.91
C GLY A 69 1.81 -14.52 10.60
N GLY A 70 1.57 -13.41 9.90
CA GLY A 70 1.06 -13.42 8.53
C GLY A 70 2.19 -13.64 7.52
N SER A 71 1.97 -14.47 6.50
CA SER A 71 2.91 -14.57 5.37
C SER A 71 2.73 -13.35 4.46
N THR A 72 3.77 -12.53 4.30
CA THR A 72 3.73 -11.34 3.44
C THR A 72 4.41 -11.61 2.10
N SER A 73 3.85 -11.03 1.04
CA SER A 73 4.49 -10.97 -0.27
C SER A 73 4.41 -9.54 -0.80
N LEU A 74 5.54 -9.00 -1.23
CA LEU A 74 5.60 -7.67 -1.85
C LEU A 74 5.28 -7.79 -3.34
N CYS A 75 4.39 -6.96 -3.87
CA CYS A 75 4.09 -6.91 -5.30
C CYS A 75 4.10 -5.48 -5.84
N ASN A 76 4.55 -5.33 -7.08
CA ASN A 76 4.32 -4.09 -7.83
C ASN A 76 2.99 -4.18 -8.57
N THR A 77 2.18 -3.12 -8.45
CA THR A 77 0.87 -2.99 -9.08
C THR A 77 0.91 -2.00 -10.24
N THR A 78 1.98 -1.98 -11.06
CA THR A 78 2.14 -1.06 -12.20
C THR A 78 1.10 -1.24 -13.32
N TYR A 79 0.07 -2.07 -13.12
CA TYR A 79 -1.01 -2.30 -14.08
C TYR A 79 -2.34 -2.50 -13.35
N PHE A 80 -3.01 -1.40 -13.01
CA PHE A 80 -4.46 -1.35 -12.82
C PHE A 80 -5.03 -0.08 -13.47
#